data_AF-A0A535KZG6-F1
#
_entry.id   AF-A0A535KZG6-F1
#
_cell.length_a   1.000
_cell.length_b   1.000
_cell.length_c   1.000
_cell.angle_alpha   90.00
_cell.angle_beta   90.00
_cell.angle_gamma   90.00
#
_symmetry.space_group_name_H-M   'P 1'
#
loop_
_entity.id
_entity.type
_entity.pdbx_description
1 polymer ?
#
loop_
_entity_poly.entity_id
_entity_poly.type
_entity_poly.pdbx_seq_one_letter_code
_entity_poly.pdbx_strand_id
1 'polypeptide(L)'
;MTPTEFRKVGFQLVERIAEFLCSLPDRPVTPNEPPAVIREALGTGSLPQQGTEARDLLEEAADLLFDHSTFNGHPRFMAVITSSAAPIGALGDLMAAAVNPNIGAWPAAPMGTEIEAQTIRWIAEMIGYPGDCGGLLVSGGNMGNFVGFLAARKAKASWDVRASGMAGKDSRRMRVYTSSETHTWIHKATDMFGLGTDAIRWIPVDERLCMDMTALRNQIQEDIEAGDLPFLVIGTAGTVSTGAVDPLPEIAAICREHDLWFHVDGAYG
;
A
#
# COMPACT_ATOMS: atom_id res chain seq x y z
N MET A 1 25.01 -22.42 4.73
CA MET A 1 25.22 -22.54 3.28
C MET A 1 26.48 -21.78 2.90
N THR A 2 27.38 -22.40 2.16
CA THR A 2 28.60 -21.78 1.62
C THR A 2 28.31 -21.00 0.34
N PRO A 3 29.17 -20.07 -0.12
CA PRO A 3 28.98 -19.37 -1.40
C PRO A 3 28.92 -20.30 -2.62
N THR A 4 29.63 -21.43 -2.58
CA THR A 4 29.60 -22.43 -3.66
C THR A 4 28.26 -23.14 -3.72
N GLU A 5 27.72 -23.55 -2.58
CA GLU A 5 26.37 -24.13 -2.49
C GLU A 5 25.31 -23.11 -2.92
N PHE A 6 25.40 -21.87 -2.43
CA PHE A 6 24.49 -20.78 -2.81
C PHE A 6 24.46 -20.57 -4.32
N ARG A 7 25.64 -20.51 -4.97
CA ARG A 7 25.74 -20.37 -6.41
C ARG A 7 25.04 -21.53 -7.14
N LYS A 8 25.33 -22.77 -6.73
CA LYS A 8 24.79 -23.96 -7.37
C LYS A 8 23.26 -24.01 -7.28
N VAL A 9 22.73 -23.86 -6.06
CA VAL A 9 21.28 -23.93 -5.82
C VAL A 9 20.56 -22.71 -6.36
N GLY A 10 21.17 -21.52 -6.25
CA GLY A 10 20.63 -20.28 -6.80
C GLY A 10 20.48 -20.33 -8.32
N PHE A 11 21.47 -20.85 -9.06
CA PHE A 11 21.34 -21.03 -10.51
C PHE A 11 20.19 -21.98 -10.86
N GLN A 12 20.07 -23.10 -10.16
CA GLN A 12 18.97 -24.04 -10.39
C GLN A 12 17.60 -23.39 -10.15
N LEU A 13 17.45 -22.62 -9.08
CA LEU A 13 16.20 -21.91 -8.79
C LEU A 13 15.89 -20.85 -9.87
N VAL A 14 16.88 -20.10 -10.33
CA VAL A 14 16.69 -19.09 -11.40
C VAL A 14 16.23 -19.75 -12.70
N GLU A 15 16.84 -20.86 -13.11
CA GLU A 15 16.39 -21.60 -14.30
C GLU A 15 14.93 -22.06 -14.15
N ARG A 16 14.56 -22.62 -13.00
CA ARG A 16 13.17 -23.05 -12.73
C ARG A 16 12.18 -21.89 -12.75
N ILE A 17 12.54 -20.75 -12.19
CA ILE A 17 11.69 -19.55 -12.23
C ILE A 17 11.54 -19.07 -13.68
N ALA A 18 12.61 -19.07 -14.48
CA ALA A 18 12.55 -18.70 -15.88
C ALA A 18 11.62 -19.64 -16.68
N GLU A 19 11.74 -20.96 -16.48
CA GLU A 19 10.84 -21.95 -17.06
C GLU A 19 9.38 -21.73 -16.63
N PHE A 20 9.15 -21.47 -15.34
CA PHE A 20 7.83 -21.15 -14.81
C PHE A 20 7.23 -19.92 -15.50
N LEU A 21 7.98 -18.81 -15.58
CA LEU A 21 7.53 -17.58 -16.24
C LEU A 21 7.19 -17.81 -17.72
N CYS A 22 7.98 -18.61 -18.43
CA CYS A 22 7.69 -19.00 -19.82
C CYS A 22 6.41 -19.84 -19.94
N SER A 23 6.18 -20.76 -19.00
CA SER A 23 5.00 -21.64 -19.00
C SER A 23 3.72 -20.95 -18.51
N LEU A 24 3.84 -19.80 -17.84
CA LEU A 24 2.74 -19.15 -17.14
C LEU A 24 1.48 -18.93 -18.00
N PRO A 25 1.57 -18.51 -19.29
CA PRO A 25 0.39 -18.34 -20.14
C PRO A 25 -0.41 -19.62 -20.41
N ASP A 26 0.22 -20.79 -20.29
CA ASP A 26 -0.37 -22.09 -20.57
C ASP A 26 -0.92 -22.78 -19.31
N ARG A 27 -0.66 -22.22 -18.13
CA ARG A 27 -1.16 -22.72 -16.84
C ARG A 27 -2.59 -22.26 -16.56
N PRO A 28 -3.33 -22.93 -15.65
CA PRO A 28 -4.52 -22.34 -15.06
C PRO A 28 -4.15 -21.10 -14.23
N VAL A 29 -5.04 -20.10 -14.16
CA VAL A 29 -4.85 -18.89 -13.33
C VAL A 29 -4.81 -19.25 -11.84
N THR A 30 -5.67 -20.17 -11.43
CA THR A 30 -5.77 -20.71 -10.07
C THR A 30 -6.20 -22.16 -10.15
N PRO A 31 -5.66 -23.06 -9.32
CA PRO A 31 -6.07 -24.46 -9.28
C PRO A 31 -7.44 -24.65 -8.61
N ASN A 32 -7.97 -23.64 -7.91
CA ASN A 32 -9.26 -23.66 -7.22
C ASN A 32 -9.40 -24.82 -6.20
N GLU A 33 -8.31 -25.13 -5.50
CA GLU A 33 -8.25 -26.19 -4.49
C GLU A 33 -8.78 -25.70 -3.13
N PRO A 34 -9.47 -26.58 -2.37
CA PRO A 34 -9.92 -26.21 -1.03
C PRO A 34 -8.75 -26.16 -0.03
N PRO A 35 -8.85 -25.38 1.06
CA PRO A 35 -7.78 -25.25 2.06
C PRO A 35 -7.31 -26.57 2.71
N ALA A 36 -8.11 -27.63 2.66
CA ALA A 36 -7.69 -28.95 3.13
C ALA A 36 -6.60 -29.58 2.23
N VAL A 37 -6.77 -29.48 0.90
CA VAL A 37 -5.81 -30.01 -0.09
C VAL A 37 -4.48 -29.29 0.02
N ILE A 38 -4.49 -27.95 0.14
CA ILE A 38 -3.26 -27.15 0.30
C ILE A 38 -2.49 -27.53 1.58
N ARG A 39 -3.21 -27.75 2.69
CA ARG A 39 -2.58 -28.17 3.96
C ARG A 39 -2.03 -29.59 3.90
N GLU A 40 -2.68 -30.47 3.15
CA GLU A 40 -2.18 -31.83 2.91
C GLU A 40 -0.93 -31.81 2.03
N ALA A 41 -0.92 -31.01 0.96
CA ALA A 41 0.24 -30.84 0.07
C ALA A 41 1.46 -30.27 0.81
N LEU A 42 1.26 -29.27 1.68
CA LEU A 42 2.33 -28.72 2.53
C LEU A 42 2.81 -29.71 3.60
N GLY A 43 1.94 -30.62 4.02
CA GLY A 43 2.17 -31.54 5.12
C GLY A 43 1.76 -30.99 6.50
N THR A 44 1.41 -31.89 7.41
CA THR A 44 0.98 -31.58 8.80
C THR A 44 2.00 -32.01 9.85
N GLY A 45 3.27 -32.14 9.46
CA GLY A 45 4.35 -32.57 10.34
C GLY A 45 4.65 -31.59 11.47
N SER A 46 5.29 -32.07 12.53
CA SER A 46 5.90 -31.19 13.53
C SER A 46 7.18 -30.56 12.99
N LEU A 47 7.67 -29.52 13.67
CA LEU A 47 8.94 -28.88 13.34
C LEU A 47 10.07 -29.92 13.23
N PRO A 48 10.73 -30.06 12.06
CA PRO A 48 11.80 -31.03 11.87
C PRO A 48 12.94 -30.82 12.88
N GLN A 49 13.43 -31.92 13.47
CA GLN A 49 14.55 -31.90 14.43
C GLN A 49 15.92 -31.97 13.74
N GLN A 50 15.93 -32.25 12.44
CA GLN A 50 17.13 -32.37 11.61
C GLN A 50 16.95 -31.51 10.36
N GLY A 51 18.05 -30.92 9.90
CA GLY A 51 18.05 -30.14 8.66
C GLY A 51 17.98 -31.04 7.44
N THR A 52 17.42 -30.49 6.36
CA THR A 52 17.43 -31.07 5.01
C THR A 52 18.37 -30.26 4.12
N GLU A 53 18.84 -30.86 3.03
CA GLU A 53 19.63 -30.15 2.03
C GLU A 53 18.82 -28.98 1.45
N ALA A 54 19.47 -27.81 1.35
CA ALA A 54 18.80 -26.58 0.92
C ALA A 54 18.25 -26.68 -0.52
N ARG A 55 18.89 -27.49 -1.36
CA ARG A 55 18.42 -27.77 -2.72
C ARG A 55 17.04 -28.41 -2.69
N ASP A 56 16.90 -29.49 -1.92
CA ASP A 56 15.67 -30.27 -1.87
C ASP A 56 14.52 -29.41 -1.31
N LEU A 57 14.80 -28.60 -0.28
CA LEU A 57 13.83 -27.66 0.28
C LEU A 57 13.36 -26.60 -0.72
N LEU A 58 14.29 -26.03 -1.51
CA LEU A 58 13.92 -25.03 -2.52
C LEU A 58 13.21 -25.66 -3.72
N GLU A 59 13.57 -26.90 -4.08
CA GLU A 59 12.88 -27.65 -5.13
C GLU A 59 11.43 -27.95 -4.74
N GLU A 60 11.22 -28.48 -3.54
CA GLU A 60 9.89 -28.76 -2.98
C GLU A 60 9.06 -27.50 -2.81
N ALA A 61 9.64 -26.42 -2.27
CA ALA A 61 8.93 -25.15 -2.12
C ALA A 61 8.52 -24.56 -3.47
N ALA A 62 9.38 -24.64 -4.49
CA ALA A 62 9.05 -24.17 -5.83
C ALA A 62 7.93 -25.02 -6.46
N ASP A 63 7.95 -26.35 -6.31
CA ASP A 63 6.85 -27.23 -6.78
C ASP A 63 5.53 -26.83 -6.13
N LEU A 64 5.51 -26.71 -4.79
CA LEU A 64 4.33 -26.31 -4.05
C LEU A 64 3.77 -24.97 -4.53
N LEU A 65 4.63 -23.97 -4.72
CA LEU A 65 4.19 -22.65 -5.17
C LEU A 65 3.74 -22.66 -6.64
N PHE A 66 4.42 -23.38 -7.51
CA PHE A 66 4.11 -23.42 -8.94
C PHE A 66 2.87 -24.24 -9.27
N ASP A 67 2.48 -25.18 -8.41
CA ASP A 67 1.36 -26.07 -8.68
C ASP A 67 0.08 -25.68 -7.92
N HIS A 68 0.23 -25.05 -6.75
CA HIS A 68 -0.91 -24.78 -5.85
C HIS A 68 -1.28 -23.29 -5.67
N SER A 69 -0.55 -22.35 -6.29
CA SER A 69 -0.81 -20.91 -6.11
C SER A 69 -1.80 -20.32 -7.13
N THR A 70 -2.39 -19.18 -6.77
CA THR A 70 -3.03 -18.28 -7.75
C THR A 70 -1.97 -17.37 -8.37
N PHE A 71 -1.97 -17.24 -9.69
CA PHE A 71 -0.95 -16.49 -10.42
C PHE A 71 -1.44 -15.12 -10.87
N ASN A 72 -1.14 -14.08 -10.09
CA ASN A 72 -1.48 -12.70 -10.43
C ASN A 72 -0.77 -12.21 -11.71
N GLY A 73 0.39 -12.78 -12.05
CA GLY A 73 1.12 -12.47 -13.28
C GLY A 73 0.61 -13.17 -14.53
N HIS A 74 -0.40 -14.03 -14.37
CA HIS A 74 -0.95 -14.78 -15.49
C HIS A 74 -1.69 -13.81 -16.45
N PRO A 75 -1.51 -13.91 -17.79
CA PRO A 75 -2.08 -12.94 -18.75
C PRO A 75 -3.62 -12.91 -18.81
N ARG A 76 -4.27 -13.91 -18.24
CA ARG A 76 -5.73 -14.02 -18.06
C ARG A 76 -6.22 -13.71 -16.62
N PHE A 77 -5.35 -13.25 -15.72
CA PHE A 77 -5.76 -12.79 -14.39
C PHE A 77 -6.34 -11.37 -14.50
N MET A 78 -7.66 -11.25 -14.34
CA MET A 78 -8.42 -10.00 -14.53
C MET A 78 -9.14 -9.55 -13.24
N ALA A 79 -8.76 -10.11 -12.10
CA ALA A 79 -9.35 -9.80 -10.81
C ALA A 79 -8.47 -8.79 -10.05
N VAL A 80 -9.11 -7.96 -9.22
CA VAL A 80 -8.46 -7.02 -8.29
C VAL A 80 -7.37 -6.13 -8.94
N ILE A 81 -6.57 -5.46 -8.12
CA ILE A 81 -5.48 -4.58 -8.55
C ILE A 81 -4.18 -5.12 -7.97
N THR A 82 -3.65 -6.16 -8.60
CA THR A 82 -2.36 -6.75 -8.22
C THR A 82 -1.58 -7.15 -9.47
N SER A 83 -0.58 -6.37 -9.82
CA SER A 83 0.36 -6.72 -10.88
C SER A 83 1.42 -7.70 -10.36
N SER A 84 1.97 -8.50 -11.26
CA SER A 84 3.19 -9.25 -10.97
C SER A 84 4.41 -8.35 -11.02
N ALA A 85 5.39 -8.65 -10.17
CA ALA A 85 6.68 -7.98 -10.24
C ALA A 85 7.32 -8.20 -11.62
N ALA A 86 7.91 -7.16 -12.19
CA ALA A 86 8.79 -7.34 -13.33
C ALA A 86 9.96 -8.26 -12.94
N PRO A 87 10.45 -9.16 -13.81
CA PRO A 87 11.53 -10.09 -13.45
C PRO A 87 12.79 -9.40 -12.89
N ILE A 88 13.09 -8.20 -13.36
CA ILE A 88 14.19 -7.38 -12.82
C ILE A 88 13.97 -6.97 -11.36
N GLY A 89 12.71 -6.74 -10.95
CA GLY A 89 12.35 -6.45 -9.56
C GLY A 89 12.62 -7.63 -8.64
N ALA A 90 12.30 -8.86 -9.08
CA ALA A 90 12.61 -10.07 -8.32
C ALA A 90 14.13 -10.26 -8.11
N LEU A 91 14.95 -9.93 -9.12
CA LEU A 91 16.40 -9.93 -8.97
C LEU A 91 16.89 -8.82 -8.02
N GLY A 92 16.22 -7.66 -8.03
CA GLY A 92 16.44 -6.58 -7.07
C GLY A 92 16.17 -7.02 -5.63
N ASP A 93 15.05 -7.70 -5.39
CA ASP A 93 14.69 -8.24 -4.07
C ASP A 93 15.68 -9.31 -3.60
N LEU A 94 16.13 -10.20 -4.50
CA LEU A 94 17.19 -11.17 -4.19
C LEU A 94 18.48 -10.47 -3.74
N MET A 95 18.86 -9.39 -4.44
CA MET A 95 20.04 -8.60 -4.10
C MET A 95 19.87 -7.86 -2.76
N ALA A 96 18.69 -7.27 -2.52
CA ALA A 96 18.36 -6.62 -1.27
C ALA A 96 18.41 -7.60 -0.10
N ALA A 97 17.89 -8.82 -0.28
CA ALA A 97 17.95 -9.88 0.73
C ALA A 97 19.40 -10.34 1.03
N ALA A 98 20.27 -10.38 0.01
CA ALA A 98 21.67 -10.76 0.18
C ALA A 98 22.50 -9.69 0.91
N VAL A 99 22.26 -8.40 0.62
CA VAL A 99 22.91 -7.27 1.30
C VAL A 99 22.32 -7.06 2.70
N ASN A 100 21.02 -7.28 2.84
CA ASN A 100 20.24 -7.09 4.06
C ASN A 100 20.45 -5.70 4.72
N PRO A 101 20.24 -4.60 3.98
CA PRO A 101 20.51 -3.26 4.50
C PRO A 101 19.51 -2.89 5.60
N ASN A 102 20.00 -2.36 6.72
CA ASN A 102 19.16 -1.76 7.75
C ASN A 102 18.90 -0.28 7.41
N ILE A 103 17.74 0.01 6.81
CA ILE A 103 17.34 1.37 6.37
C ILE A 103 16.72 2.19 7.51
N GLY A 104 17.07 1.91 8.77
CA GLY A 104 16.60 2.68 9.93
C GLY A 104 17.26 4.04 10.08
N ALA A 105 18.46 4.24 9.54
CA ALA A 105 19.17 5.51 9.53
C ALA A 105 20.18 5.54 8.38
N TRP A 106 20.44 6.74 7.82
CA TRP A 106 21.36 6.91 6.69
C TRP A 106 22.74 6.26 6.91
N PRO A 107 23.43 6.41 8.07
CA PRO A 107 24.74 5.77 8.27
C PRO A 107 24.71 4.24 8.23
N ALA A 108 23.55 3.61 8.46
CA ALA A 108 23.40 2.16 8.46
C ALA A 108 23.15 1.57 7.06
N ALA A 109 22.64 2.37 6.10
CA ALA A 109 22.36 1.92 4.75
C ALA A 109 22.43 3.07 3.72
N PRO A 110 23.59 3.75 3.56
CA PRO A 110 23.69 4.97 2.76
C PRO A 110 23.23 4.76 1.31
N MET A 111 23.69 3.68 0.66
CA MET A 111 23.28 3.38 -0.71
C MET A 111 21.79 3.03 -0.82
N GLY A 112 21.24 2.28 0.13
CA GLY A 112 19.81 1.93 0.15
C GLY A 112 18.93 3.18 0.30
N THR A 113 19.31 4.09 1.20
CA THR A 113 18.61 5.36 1.40
C THR A 113 18.69 6.26 0.17
N GLU A 114 19.85 6.39 -0.48
CA GLU A 114 19.96 7.21 -1.69
C GLU A 114 19.22 6.62 -2.90
N ILE A 115 19.19 5.28 -3.05
CA ILE A 115 18.38 4.60 -4.07
C ILE A 115 16.89 4.91 -3.88
N GLU A 116 16.39 4.82 -2.64
CA GLU A 116 15.00 5.17 -2.34
C GLU A 116 14.69 6.62 -2.69
N ALA A 117 15.52 7.56 -2.22
CA ALA A 117 15.35 8.98 -2.48
C ALA A 117 15.38 9.30 -3.99
N GLN A 118 16.28 8.66 -4.75
CA GLN A 118 16.35 8.82 -6.20
C GLN A 118 15.13 8.23 -6.91
N THR A 119 14.66 7.07 -6.47
CA THR A 119 13.47 6.42 -7.04
C THR A 119 12.22 7.28 -6.86
N ILE A 120 12.05 7.88 -5.68
CA ILE A 120 10.96 8.83 -5.41
C ILE A 120 11.01 10.03 -6.36
N ARG A 121 12.20 10.62 -6.58
CA ARG A 121 12.36 11.73 -7.54
C ARG A 121 11.99 11.32 -8.96
N TRP A 122 12.39 10.13 -9.40
CA TRP A 122 11.99 9.62 -10.72
C TRP A 122 10.48 9.38 -10.83
N ILE A 123 9.83 8.87 -9.79
CA ILE A 123 8.37 8.72 -9.76
C ILE A 123 7.70 10.09 -9.84
N ALA A 124 8.18 11.08 -9.09
CA ALA A 124 7.67 12.45 -9.13
C ALA A 124 7.80 13.04 -10.55
N GLU A 125 8.97 12.94 -11.17
CA GLU A 125 9.19 13.37 -12.56
C GLU A 125 8.26 12.66 -13.55
N MET A 126 8.06 11.34 -13.39
CA MET A 126 7.23 10.51 -14.25
C MET A 126 5.76 10.95 -14.25
N ILE A 127 5.24 11.35 -13.09
CA ILE A 127 3.85 11.82 -12.94
C ILE A 127 3.71 13.34 -13.09
N GLY A 128 4.79 14.06 -13.42
CA GLY A 128 4.79 15.51 -13.56
C GLY A 128 4.69 16.29 -12.24
N TYR A 129 5.05 15.68 -11.12
CA TYR A 129 5.10 16.30 -9.80
C TYR A 129 6.44 17.04 -9.58
N PRO A 130 6.49 18.11 -8.77
CA PRO A 130 7.74 18.80 -8.46
C PRO A 130 8.81 17.88 -7.86
N GLY A 131 10.02 17.91 -8.42
CA GLY A 131 11.13 17.03 -8.01
C GLY A 131 11.84 17.43 -6.71
N ASP A 132 11.48 18.57 -6.11
CA ASP A 132 11.91 18.99 -4.77
C ASP A 132 11.05 18.38 -3.64
N CYS A 133 10.18 17.42 -3.99
CA CYS A 133 9.37 16.69 -3.04
C CYS A 133 10.19 15.70 -2.18
N GLY A 134 9.69 15.43 -0.98
CA GLY A 134 10.07 14.25 -0.20
C GLY A 134 9.21 13.04 -0.55
N GLY A 135 9.52 11.90 0.05
CA GLY A 135 8.70 10.70 -0.03
C GLY A 135 9.28 9.57 0.81
N LEU A 136 8.57 8.44 0.85
CA LEU A 136 8.99 7.24 1.55
C LEU A 136 8.38 6.02 0.83
N LEU A 137 9.18 4.98 0.60
CA LEU A 137 8.63 3.69 0.19
C LEU A 137 8.14 2.94 1.43
N VAL A 138 6.91 2.43 1.36
CA VAL A 138 6.25 1.74 2.46
C VAL A 138 5.67 0.42 1.96
N SER A 139 5.24 -0.44 2.88
CA SER A 139 4.79 -1.81 2.57
C SER A 139 3.49 -1.91 1.75
N GLY A 140 2.87 -0.79 1.40
CA GLY A 140 1.70 -0.74 0.51
C GLY A 140 0.82 0.48 0.71
N GLY A 141 -0.26 0.58 -0.08
CA GLY A 141 -1.15 1.75 -0.10
C GLY A 141 -1.73 2.15 1.25
N ASN A 142 -2.15 1.17 2.07
CA ASN A 142 -2.65 1.45 3.43
C ASN A 142 -1.62 2.18 4.29
N MET A 143 -0.35 1.75 4.27
CA MET A 143 0.69 2.41 5.05
C MET A 143 1.01 3.80 4.50
N GLY A 144 0.98 3.99 3.18
CA GLY A 144 1.15 5.31 2.56
C GLY A 144 0.07 6.27 3.01
N ASN A 145 -1.18 5.82 2.95
CA ASN A 145 -2.35 6.56 3.42
C ASN A 145 -2.31 6.83 4.92
N PHE A 146 -1.82 5.91 5.74
CA PHE A 146 -1.65 6.11 7.19
C PHE A 146 -0.59 7.17 7.52
N VAL A 147 0.55 7.14 6.83
CA VAL A 147 1.59 8.17 7.00
C VAL A 147 1.04 9.54 6.59
N GLY A 148 0.36 9.63 5.45
CA GLY A 148 -0.31 10.86 5.00
C GLY A 148 -1.36 11.37 6.01
N PHE A 149 -2.20 10.48 6.53
CA PHE A 149 -3.20 10.81 7.55
C PHE A 149 -2.57 11.34 8.84
N LEU A 150 -1.49 10.70 9.32
CA LEU A 150 -0.78 11.15 10.53
C LEU A 150 -0.10 12.50 10.31
N ALA A 151 0.49 12.73 9.13
CA ALA A 151 1.05 14.02 8.75
C ALA A 151 -0.03 15.12 8.74
N ALA A 152 -1.17 14.84 8.11
CA ALA A 152 -2.33 15.73 8.10
C ALA A 152 -2.81 16.07 9.51
N ARG A 153 -3.00 15.05 10.35
CA ARG A 153 -3.42 15.24 11.74
C ARG A 153 -2.42 16.10 12.51
N LYS A 154 -1.12 15.83 12.40
CA LYS A 154 -0.09 16.60 13.10
C LYS A 154 -0.03 18.04 12.62
N ALA A 155 -0.19 18.28 11.31
CA ALA A 155 -0.13 19.60 10.72
C ALA A 155 -1.36 20.47 11.06
N LYS A 156 -2.53 19.85 11.22
CA LYS A 156 -3.81 20.55 11.35
C LYS A 156 -4.44 20.52 12.74
N ALA A 157 -3.99 19.63 13.64
CA ALA A 157 -4.46 19.65 15.02
C ALA A 157 -4.12 20.99 15.69
N SER A 158 -5.11 21.59 16.35
CA SER A 158 -4.93 22.87 17.07
C SER A 158 -4.33 22.71 18.47
N TRP A 159 -3.87 21.51 18.83
CA TRP A 159 -3.26 21.19 20.13
C TRP A 159 -2.15 20.14 19.95
N ASP A 160 -1.34 19.95 20.99
CA ASP A 160 -0.28 18.93 20.97
C ASP A 160 -0.86 17.53 21.22
N VAL A 161 -1.34 16.88 20.16
CA VAL A 161 -1.83 15.49 20.19
C VAL A 161 -0.77 14.53 20.75
N ARG A 162 0.53 14.79 20.56
CA ARG A 162 1.59 13.91 21.05
C ARG A 162 1.72 13.98 22.57
N ALA A 163 1.62 15.17 23.14
CA ALA A 163 1.73 15.37 24.59
C ALA A 163 0.41 15.13 25.33
N SER A 164 -0.72 15.58 24.77
CA SER A 164 -2.02 15.61 25.45
C SER A 164 -3.02 14.56 24.96
N GLY A 165 -2.68 13.80 23.90
CA GLY A 165 -3.58 12.83 23.30
C GLY A 165 -4.79 13.45 22.57
N MET A 166 -5.71 12.59 22.13
CA MET A 166 -6.92 12.99 21.39
C MET A 166 -8.06 13.52 22.28
N ALA A 167 -7.96 13.32 23.61
CA ALA A 167 -8.96 13.73 24.60
C ALA A 167 -8.44 14.81 25.58
N GLY A 168 -7.42 15.56 25.16
CA GLY A 168 -6.89 16.68 25.94
C GLY A 168 -7.92 17.80 26.14
N LYS A 169 -7.68 18.68 27.12
CA LYS A 169 -8.58 19.80 27.46
C LYS A 169 -8.96 20.69 26.27
N ASP A 170 -8.00 20.92 25.37
CA ASP A 170 -8.16 21.79 24.19
C ASP A 170 -8.48 20.98 22.91
N SER A 171 -8.80 19.69 23.05
CA SER A 171 -9.14 18.82 21.92
C SER A 171 -10.47 19.21 21.28
N ARG A 172 -10.55 19.00 19.97
CA ARG A 172 -11.77 19.17 19.17
C ARG A 172 -12.02 17.89 18.39
N ARG A 173 -13.28 17.61 18.07
CA ARG A 173 -13.63 16.47 17.20
C ARG A 173 -13.09 16.75 15.80
N MET A 174 -12.08 15.99 15.38
CA MET A 174 -11.48 16.15 14.05
C MET A 174 -12.34 15.45 13.00
N ARG A 175 -12.51 16.08 11.83
CA ARG A 175 -13.34 15.55 10.73
C ARG A 175 -12.54 15.35 9.46
N VAL A 176 -12.67 14.16 8.88
CA VAL A 176 -12.09 13.76 7.60
C VAL A 176 -13.20 13.55 6.58
N TYR A 177 -13.01 14.07 5.37
CA TYR A 177 -14.00 14.03 4.30
C TYR A 177 -13.48 13.15 3.16
N THR A 178 -14.33 12.27 2.66
CA THR A 178 -13.96 11.30 1.63
C THR A 178 -15.20 10.85 0.88
N SER A 179 -15.07 10.41 -0.37
CA SER A 179 -16.22 9.96 -1.15
C SER A 179 -16.74 8.62 -0.62
N SER A 180 -18.02 8.31 -0.86
CA SER A 180 -18.59 6.99 -0.56
C SER A 180 -17.91 5.83 -1.30
N GLU A 181 -17.12 6.12 -2.34
CA GLU A 181 -16.35 5.14 -3.11
C GLU A 181 -14.91 4.96 -2.61
N THR A 182 -14.49 5.70 -1.59
CA THR A 182 -13.12 5.60 -1.05
C THR A 182 -12.89 4.24 -0.40
N HIS A 183 -11.70 3.67 -0.64
CA HIS A 183 -11.33 2.38 -0.07
C HIS A 183 -11.34 2.40 1.47
N THR A 184 -11.73 1.27 2.08
CA THR A 184 -12.02 1.13 3.52
C THR A 184 -10.82 1.31 4.45
N TRP A 185 -9.64 1.65 3.94
CA TRP A 185 -8.46 1.95 4.76
C TRP A 185 -8.73 3.10 5.74
N ILE A 186 -9.61 4.05 5.40
CA ILE A 186 -9.92 5.20 6.24
C ILE A 186 -10.60 4.81 7.56
N HIS A 187 -11.41 3.74 7.56
CA HIS A 187 -11.93 3.15 8.79
C HIS A 187 -10.79 2.70 9.70
N LYS A 188 -9.82 1.97 9.14
CA LYS A 188 -8.65 1.50 9.89
C LYS A 188 -7.81 2.65 10.43
N ALA A 189 -7.62 3.72 9.63
CA ALA A 189 -6.87 4.89 10.07
C ALA A 189 -7.55 5.59 11.25
N THR A 190 -8.85 5.90 11.16
CA THR A 190 -9.57 6.60 12.23
C THR A 190 -9.70 5.76 13.51
N ASP A 191 -9.88 4.44 13.38
CA ASP A 191 -9.87 3.50 14.50
C ASP A 191 -8.48 3.43 15.17
N MET A 192 -7.44 3.08 14.41
CA MET A 192 -6.08 2.91 14.95
C MET A 192 -5.48 4.21 15.49
N PHE A 193 -5.84 5.37 14.94
CA PHE A 193 -5.28 6.67 15.34
C PHE A 193 -6.18 7.44 16.30
N GLY A 194 -7.23 6.82 16.84
CA GLY A 194 -7.98 7.32 17.99
C GLY A 194 -8.94 8.48 17.68
N LEU A 195 -9.42 8.58 16.44
CA LEU A 195 -10.49 9.51 16.06
C LEU A 195 -11.88 8.87 16.13
N GLY A 196 -11.94 7.53 16.00
CA GLY A 196 -13.20 6.79 15.86
C GLY A 196 -13.84 6.97 14.48
N THR A 197 -14.63 6.00 14.05
CA THR A 197 -15.23 6.01 12.70
C THR A 197 -16.24 7.15 12.48
N ASP A 198 -16.81 7.69 13.55
CA ASP A 198 -17.71 8.85 13.50
C ASP A 198 -17.00 10.14 13.03
N ALA A 199 -15.66 10.17 13.04
CA ALA A 199 -14.87 11.25 12.47
C ALA A 199 -14.96 11.34 10.94
N ILE A 200 -15.39 10.26 10.28
CA ILE A 200 -15.48 10.18 8.83
C ILE A 200 -16.78 10.85 8.36
N ARG A 201 -16.64 11.70 7.35
CA ARG A 201 -17.72 12.27 6.57
C ARG A 201 -17.70 11.64 5.19
N TRP A 202 -18.66 10.76 4.96
CA TRP A 202 -18.90 10.12 3.68
C TRP A 202 -19.68 11.08 2.79
N ILE A 203 -18.98 11.67 1.84
CA ILE A 203 -19.56 12.57 0.85
C ILE A 203 -20.17 11.72 -0.27
N PRO A 204 -21.43 11.97 -0.67
CA PRO A 204 -22.04 11.25 -1.78
C PRO A 204 -21.28 11.50 -3.08
N VAL A 205 -21.51 10.63 -4.05
CA VAL A 205 -20.95 10.73 -5.39
C VAL A 205 -22.01 11.09 -6.42
N ASP A 206 -21.58 11.68 -7.53
CA ASP A 206 -22.41 11.99 -8.69
C ASP A 206 -22.66 10.76 -9.58
N GLU A 207 -23.31 10.97 -10.72
CA GLU A 207 -23.60 9.92 -11.71
C GLU A 207 -22.33 9.29 -12.32
N ARG A 208 -21.17 9.94 -12.19
CA ARG A 208 -19.86 9.45 -12.64
C ARG A 208 -19.09 8.75 -11.51
N LEU A 209 -19.71 8.60 -10.35
CA LEU A 209 -19.12 8.04 -9.14
C LEU A 209 -17.96 8.89 -8.59
N CYS A 210 -17.94 10.18 -8.92
CA CYS A 210 -16.99 11.17 -8.42
C CYS A 210 -17.59 11.92 -7.23
N MET A 211 -16.77 12.34 -6.27
CA MET A 211 -17.23 13.11 -5.09
C MET A 211 -18.06 14.34 -5.47
N ASP A 212 -19.21 14.53 -4.83
CA ASP A 212 -20.04 15.73 -4.99
C ASP A 212 -19.43 16.93 -4.25
N MET A 213 -18.98 17.93 -5.01
CA MET A 213 -18.34 19.14 -4.48
C MET A 213 -19.29 20.08 -3.74
N THR A 214 -20.58 20.06 -4.06
CA THR A 214 -21.58 20.83 -3.33
C THR A 214 -21.80 20.20 -1.95
N ALA A 215 -21.96 18.88 -1.92
CA ALA A 215 -22.12 18.14 -0.67
C ALA A 215 -20.86 18.27 0.23
N LEU A 216 -19.66 18.19 -0.35
CA LEU A 216 -18.40 18.40 0.38
C LEU A 216 -18.37 19.78 1.07
N ARG A 217 -18.67 20.86 0.33
CA ARG A 217 -18.67 22.23 0.88
C ARG A 217 -19.68 22.40 2.01
N ASN A 218 -20.90 21.91 1.80
CA ASN A 218 -21.96 21.99 2.81
C ASN A 218 -21.55 21.25 4.10
N GLN A 219 -21.01 20.03 3.96
CA GLN A 219 -20.63 19.23 5.13
C GLN A 219 -19.48 19.86 5.91
N ILE A 220 -18.49 20.44 5.24
CA ILE A 220 -17.39 21.18 5.89
C ILE A 220 -17.96 22.35 6.69
N GLN A 221 -18.86 23.14 6.10
CA GLN A 221 -19.46 24.30 6.75
C GLN A 221 -20.28 23.91 7.99
N GLU A 222 -21.10 22.87 7.89
CA GLU A 222 -21.87 22.33 9.02
C GLU A 222 -20.98 21.88 10.18
N ASP A 223 -19.88 21.18 9.89
CA ASP A 223 -18.94 20.72 10.92
C ASP A 223 -18.22 21.91 11.58
N ILE A 224 -17.87 22.96 10.83
CA ILE A 224 -17.30 24.21 11.39
C ILE A 224 -18.31 24.87 12.34
N GLU A 225 -19.57 25.00 11.93
CA GLU A 225 -20.63 25.60 12.73
C GLU A 225 -20.95 24.79 13.99
N ALA A 226 -20.79 23.47 13.93
CA ALA A 226 -20.89 22.56 15.06
C ALA A 226 -19.69 22.62 16.02
N GLY A 227 -18.66 23.42 15.71
CA GLY A 227 -17.45 23.56 16.51
C GLY A 227 -16.40 22.46 16.29
N ASP A 228 -16.63 21.56 15.34
CA ASP A 228 -15.69 20.51 14.98
C ASP A 228 -14.48 21.08 14.22
N LEU A 229 -13.42 20.28 14.08
CA LEU A 229 -12.19 20.64 13.38
C LEU A 229 -12.09 19.85 12.06
N PRO A 230 -12.65 20.34 10.95
CA PRO A 230 -12.28 19.87 9.62
C PRO A 230 -10.77 19.91 9.47
N PHE A 231 -10.15 18.83 8.99
CA PHE A 231 -8.68 18.82 8.86
C PHE A 231 -8.14 18.12 7.61
N LEU A 232 -8.89 17.19 7.02
CA LEU A 232 -8.39 16.36 5.93
C LEU A 232 -9.51 16.09 4.92
N VAL A 233 -9.25 16.35 3.64
CA VAL A 233 -10.05 15.82 2.54
C VAL A 233 -9.20 14.81 1.77
N ILE A 234 -9.77 13.65 1.49
CA ILE A 234 -9.15 12.60 0.68
C ILE A 234 -9.86 12.60 -0.68
N GLY A 235 -9.11 12.87 -1.75
CA GLY A 235 -9.56 12.63 -3.11
C GLY A 235 -8.97 11.31 -3.63
N THR A 236 -9.76 10.50 -4.32
CA THR A 236 -9.27 9.26 -4.91
C THR A 236 -8.95 9.44 -6.39
N ALA A 237 -7.72 9.09 -6.78
CA ALA A 237 -7.28 9.00 -8.17
C ALA A 237 -7.37 7.54 -8.62
N GLY A 238 -8.59 7.09 -8.95
CA GLY A 238 -8.87 5.71 -9.33
C GLY A 238 -9.44 4.89 -8.16
N THR A 239 -10.78 4.89 -8.02
CA THR A 239 -11.48 4.07 -7.02
C THR A 239 -11.33 2.59 -7.32
N VAL A 240 -11.28 1.75 -6.28
CA VAL A 240 -11.05 0.30 -6.43
C VAL A 240 -12.20 -0.39 -7.19
N SER A 241 -13.43 0.08 -7.01
CA SER A 241 -14.62 -0.56 -7.61
C SER A 241 -14.74 -0.31 -9.11
N THR A 242 -14.50 0.93 -9.55
CA THR A 242 -14.85 1.39 -10.91
C THR A 242 -13.78 2.23 -11.59
N GLY A 243 -12.69 2.57 -10.91
CA GLY A 243 -11.63 3.43 -11.44
C GLY A 243 -12.03 4.91 -11.55
N ALA A 244 -13.06 5.35 -10.83
CA ALA A 244 -13.47 6.74 -10.83
C ALA A 244 -12.37 7.66 -10.26
N VAL A 245 -12.27 8.87 -10.80
CA VAL A 245 -11.29 9.87 -10.38
C VAL A 245 -12.04 11.09 -9.87
N ASP A 246 -11.85 11.43 -8.60
CA ASP A 246 -12.47 12.60 -7.99
C ASP A 246 -11.96 13.91 -8.65
N PRO A 247 -12.72 15.02 -8.55
CA PRO A 247 -12.31 16.32 -9.10
C PRO A 247 -11.18 16.96 -8.26
N LEU A 248 -9.97 16.39 -8.33
CA LEU A 248 -8.82 16.76 -7.50
C LEU A 248 -8.49 18.26 -7.50
N PRO A 249 -8.52 19.00 -8.64
CA PRO A 249 -8.27 20.45 -8.64
C PRO A 249 -9.30 21.24 -7.84
N GLU A 250 -10.57 20.82 -7.85
CA GLU A 250 -11.67 21.47 -7.14
C GLU A 250 -11.60 21.17 -5.64
N ILE A 251 -11.30 19.92 -5.27
CA ILE A 251 -11.02 19.54 -3.88
C ILE A 251 -9.84 20.34 -3.34
N ALA A 252 -8.76 20.47 -4.12
CA ALA A 252 -7.59 21.26 -3.72
C ALA A 252 -7.94 22.74 -3.49
N ALA A 253 -8.86 23.30 -4.28
CA ALA A 253 -9.33 24.67 -4.09
C ALA A 253 -10.13 24.83 -2.78
N ILE A 254 -11.04 23.89 -2.47
CA ILE A 254 -11.78 23.85 -1.21
C ILE A 254 -10.82 23.72 -0.02
N CYS A 255 -9.83 22.83 -0.11
CA CYS A 255 -8.85 22.64 0.95
C CYS A 255 -8.06 23.91 1.24
N ARG A 256 -7.66 24.67 0.20
CA ARG A 256 -6.98 25.96 0.39
C ARG A 256 -7.89 27.01 1.04
N GLU A 257 -9.16 27.05 0.68
CA GLU A 257 -10.15 27.99 1.21
C GLU A 257 -10.38 27.80 2.72
N HIS A 258 -10.45 26.54 3.16
CA HIS A 258 -10.75 26.18 4.56
C HIS A 258 -9.51 25.76 5.37
N ASP A 259 -8.30 25.96 4.85
CA ASP A 259 -7.04 25.51 5.44
C ASP A 259 -7.02 24.03 5.85
N LEU A 260 -7.50 23.14 4.97
CA LEU A 260 -7.51 21.69 5.16
C LEU A 260 -6.28 21.05 4.51
N TRP A 261 -5.86 19.90 5.06
CA TRP A 261 -4.92 19.03 4.36
C TRP A 261 -5.62 18.34 3.20
N PHE A 262 -4.97 18.29 2.04
CA PHE A 262 -5.45 17.51 0.90
C PHE A 262 -4.56 16.29 0.69
N HIS A 263 -5.15 15.10 0.75
CA HIS A 263 -4.49 13.83 0.46
C HIS A 263 -5.09 13.23 -0.81
N VAL A 264 -4.24 12.74 -1.72
CA VAL A 264 -4.68 12.00 -2.91
C VAL A 264 -4.35 10.54 -2.72
N ASP A 265 -5.38 9.68 -2.72
CA ASP A 265 -5.22 8.23 -2.75
C ASP A 265 -5.13 7.77 -4.22
N GLY A 266 -3.91 7.63 -4.72
CA GLY A 266 -3.58 7.15 -6.07
C GLY A 266 -2.92 5.78 -6.06
N ALA A 267 -3.41 4.86 -5.22
CA ALA A 267 -2.82 3.51 -5.12
C ALA A 267 -2.91 2.69 -6.42
N TYR A 268 -3.82 3.06 -7.32
CA TYR A 268 -4.08 2.36 -8.58
C TYR A 268 -4.05 3.26 -9.83
N GLY A 269 -4.77 4.39 -9.79
CA GLY A 269 -5.03 5.24 -10.96
C GLY A 269 -4.01 6.33 -11.23
#